data_AF-A0A9E0DFI2-F1
#
_entry.id   AF-A0A9E0DFI2-F1
#
_cell.length_a   1.000
_cell.length_b   1.000
_cell.length_c   1.000
_cell.angle_alpha   90.00
_cell.angle_beta   90.00
_cell.angle_gamma   90.00
#
_symmetry.space_group_name_H-M   'P 1'
#
loop_
_entity.id
_entity.type
_entity.pdbx_description
1 polymer ?
#
loop_
_entity_poly.entity_id
_entity_poly.type
_entity_poly.pdbx_seq_one_letter_code
_entity_poly.pdbx_strand_id
1 'polypeptide(L)'
;MSTLNPAEVTLRPLSIVYSPANPTRRVATIDFEIIGEITHIETIARGTGVRIQSYLTQTFGNGRWRKLKGVAPVRLADGTICEAEIHWYEANGIGRRMFKIKRTNL
;
A
#
# COMPACT_ATOMS: atom_id res chain seq x y z
N MET A 1 -20.58 14.00 26.80
CA MET A 1 -19.24 13.42 27.01
C MET A 1 -19.31 11.95 26.68
N SER A 2 -18.99 11.58 25.44
CA SER A 2 -18.83 10.18 25.03
C SER A 2 -17.43 10.04 24.47
N THR A 3 -16.62 9.26 25.17
CA THR A 3 -15.27 8.84 24.83
C THR A 3 -15.33 7.98 23.56
N LEU A 4 -14.70 8.43 22.48
CA LEU A 4 -14.43 7.58 21.33
C LEU A 4 -13.25 6.64 21.64
N ASN A 5 -13.42 5.39 21.26
CA ASN A 5 -12.54 4.25 21.46
C ASN A 5 -11.23 4.42 20.65
N PRO A 6 -10.03 4.26 21.24
CA PRO A 6 -8.76 4.37 20.50
C PRO A 6 -8.52 3.24 19.47
N ALA A 7 -9.40 2.24 19.38
CA ALA A 7 -9.30 1.13 18.42
C ALA A 7 -9.92 1.40 17.04
N GLU A 8 -10.59 2.54 16.83
CA GLU A 8 -11.20 2.92 15.54
C GLU A 8 -10.25 3.77 14.65
N VAL A 9 -8.95 3.49 14.73
CA VAL A 9 -8.00 3.98 13.71
C VAL A 9 -8.18 3.12 12.46
N THR A 10 -9.27 3.36 11.74
CA THR A 10 -9.44 2.89 10.37
C THR A 10 -8.22 3.38 9.61
N LEU A 11 -7.36 2.44 9.23
CA LEU A 11 -6.19 2.66 8.40
C LEU A 11 -6.65 3.35 7.12
N ARG A 12 -6.67 4.68 7.07
CA ARG A 12 -6.74 5.42 5.81
C ARG A 12 -5.37 5.23 5.18
N PRO A 13 -5.21 4.42 4.12
CA PRO A 13 -3.91 4.32 3.47
C PRO A 13 -3.66 5.69 2.81
N LEU A 14 -2.82 6.52 3.44
CA LEU A 14 -2.18 7.62 2.73
C LEU A 14 -1.35 7.01 1.60
N SER A 15 -1.84 7.13 0.38
CA SER A 15 -1.14 6.73 -0.84
C SER A 15 0.05 7.66 -1.09
N ILE A 16 1.11 7.52 -0.30
CA ILE A 16 2.39 8.19 -0.54
C ILE A 16 3.16 7.35 -1.56
N VAL A 17 3.24 7.81 -2.81
CA VAL A 17 4.17 7.26 -3.80
C VAL A 17 5.52 7.95 -3.65
N TYR A 18 6.48 7.27 -3.03
CA TYR A 18 7.90 7.60 -3.18
C TYR A 18 8.36 7.24 -4.60
N SER A 19 8.70 8.25 -5.41
CA SER A 19 9.32 8.11 -6.73
C SER A 19 10.82 8.40 -6.60
N PRO A 20 11.71 7.39 -6.57
CA PRO A 20 13.14 7.62 -6.42
C PRO A 20 13.81 8.28 -7.63
N ALA A 21 13.11 8.41 -8.77
CA ALA A 21 13.68 8.90 -10.03
C ALA A 21 13.17 10.29 -10.45
N ASN A 22 12.07 10.79 -9.88
CA ASN A 22 11.53 12.11 -10.20
C ASN A 22 10.53 12.57 -9.13
N PRO A 23 10.93 13.47 -8.20
CA PRO A 23 10.10 13.91 -7.07
C PRO A 23 9.05 14.98 -7.42
N THR A 24 9.06 15.54 -8.64
CA THR A 24 8.16 16.65 -9.03
C THR A 24 6.96 16.24 -9.89
N ARG A 25 6.87 14.98 -10.32
CA ARG A 25 5.67 14.50 -11.02
C ARG A 25 4.55 14.33 -10.00
N ARG A 26 3.60 15.28 -9.95
CA ARG A 26 2.29 15.08 -9.31
C ARG A 26 1.57 13.93 -10.02
N VAL A 27 1.83 12.71 -9.56
CA VAL A 27 0.94 11.59 -9.85
C VAL A 27 -0.32 11.90 -9.04
N ALA A 28 -1.47 12.02 -9.71
CA ALA A 28 -2.74 12.16 -9.01
C ALA A 28 -2.85 11.03 -7.98
N THR A 29 -2.79 11.37 -6.70
CA THR A 29 -2.99 10.42 -5.61
C THR A 29 -4.47 10.09 -5.61
N ILE A 30 -4.83 9.01 -6.30
CA ILE A 30 -6.19 8.47 -6.23
C ILE A 30 -6.32 7.87 -4.83
N ASP A 31 -7.15 8.47 -3.98
CA ASP A 31 -7.54 7.85 -2.73
C ASP A 31 -8.40 6.62 -3.05
N PHE A 32 -8.11 5.52 -2.35
CA PHE A 32 -8.84 4.27 -2.49
C PHE A 32 -8.91 3.54 -1.15
N GLU A 33 -9.94 2.71 -1.03
CA GLU A 33 -10.16 1.80 0.09
C GLU A 33 -10.15 0.37 -0.43
N ILE A 34 -9.43 -0.53 0.23
CA ILE A 34 -9.48 -1.96 -0.06
C ILE A 34 -10.66 -2.53 0.73
N ILE A 35 -11.70 -2.98 0.04
CA ILE A 35 -12.99 -3.35 0.67
C ILE A 35 -13.22 -4.87 0.74
N GLY A 36 -12.21 -5.66 0.41
CA GLY A 36 -12.26 -7.12 0.46
C GLY A 36 -10.88 -7.75 0.61
N GLU A 37 -10.83 -9.08 0.58
CA GLU A 37 -9.56 -9.81 0.70
C GLU A 37 -8.65 -9.56 -0.49
N ILE A 38 -7.34 -9.45 -0.22
CA ILE A 38 -6.33 -9.43 -1.27
C ILE A 38 -6.01 -10.89 -1.64
N THR A 39 -6.33 -11.25 -2.86
CA THR A 39 -6.09 -12.59 -3.45
C THR A 39 -4.94 -12.54 -4.45
N HIS A 40 -4.57 -13.69 -5.04
CA HIS A 40 -3.53 -13.79 -6.06
C HIS A 40 -2.20 -13.13 -5.65
N ILE A 41 -1.81 -13.33 -4.39
CA ILE A 41 -0.65 -12.67 -3.81
C ILE A 41 0.64 -13.24 -4.39
N GLU A 42 1.46 -12.36 -4.96
CA GLU A 42 2.78 -12.68 -5.50
C GLU A 42 3.86 -11.82 -4.85
N THR A 43 5.01 -12.43 -4.54
CA THR A 43 6.19 -11.65 -4.15
C THR A 43 6.97 -11.18 -5.38
N ILE A 44 7.08 -9.87 -5.57
CA ILE A 44 7.85 -9.26 -6.66
C ILE A 44 9.33 -9.17 -6.31
N ALA A 45 9.65 -8.83 -5.06
CA ALA A 45 11.03 -8.67 -4.60
C ALA A 45 11.17 -8.96 -3.11
N ARG A 46 12.36 -9.36 -2.67
CA ARG A 46 12.70 -9.66 -1.27
C ARG A 46 14.09 -9.11 -0.93
N GLY A 47 14.30 -8.71 0.33
CA GLY A 47 15.61 -8.28 0.82
C GLY A 47 16.21 -7.18 -0.03
N THR A 48 17.46 -7.37 -0.47
CA THR A 48 18.22 -6.40 -1.28
C THR A 48 17.60 -6.10 -2.65
N GLY A 49 16.74 -6.98 -3.16
CA GLY A 49 15.96 -6.71 -4.38
C GLY A 49 14.86 -5.65 -4.18
N VAL A 50 14.54 -5.29 -2.93
CA VAL A 50 13.60 -4.21 -2.63
C VAL A 50 14.34 -2.88 -2.75
N ARG A 51 14.16 -2.20 -3.89
CA ARG A 51 14.86 -0.96 -4.25
C ARG A 51 14.81 0.16 -3.18
N ILE A 52 13.77 0.19 -2.36
CA ILE A 52 13.56 1.20 -1.30
C ILE A 52 13.77 0.64 0.11
N GLN A 53 14.45 -0.51 0.26
CA GLN A 53 14.64 -1.19 1.54
C GLN A 53 15.23 -0.28 2.62
N SER A 54 16.21 0.57 2.26
CA SER A 54 16.82 1.52 3.19
C SER A 54 15.78 2.49 3.76
N TYR A 55 14.96 3.09 2.89
CA TYR A 55 13.86 3.98 3.30
C TYR A 55 12.84 3.27 4.18
N LEU A 56 12.41 2.05 3.81
CA LEU A 56 11.47 1.26 4.60
C LEU A 56 12.02 0.94 5.99
N THR A 57 13.31 0.61 6.06
CA THR A 57 14.00 0.32 7.33
C THR A 57 14.12 1.54 8.21
N GLN A 58 14.47 2.70 7.64
CA GLN A 58 14.57 3.97 8.36
C GLN A 58 13.21 4.47 8.86
N THR A 59 12.13 4.23 8.10
CA THR A 59 10.81 4.79 8.39
C THR A 59 9.97 3.89 9.29
N PHE A 60 10.03 2.57 9.08
CA PHE A 60 9.15 1.61 9.76
C PHE A 60 9.90 0.59 10.62
N GLY A 61 11.23 0.62 10.61
CA GLY A 61 12.08 -0.28 11.38
C GLY A 61 12.68 -1.43 10.57
N ASN A 62 13.66 -2.09 11.18
CA ASN A 62 14.37 -3.20 10.56
C ASN A 62 13.44 -4.40 10.32
N GLY A 63 13.53 -4.97 9.11
CA GLY A 63 12.69 -6.09 8.73
C GLY A 63 13.17 -6.77 7.46
N ARG A 64 12.76 -8.04 7.29
CA ARG A 64 12.92 -8.78 6.02
C ARG A 64 11.87 -8.28 5.03
N TRP A 65 12.12 -7.09 4.50
CA TRP A 65 11.21 -6.41 3.58
C TRP A 65 10.97 -7.24 2.31
N ARG A 66 9.70 -7.28 1.91
CA ARG A 66 9.23 -7.85 0.66
C ARG A 66 8.36 -6.82 -0.05
N LYS A 67 8.45 -6.79 -1.38
CA LYS A 67 7.47 -6.11 -2.23
C LYS A 67 6.53 -7.15 -2.80
N LEU A 68 5.23 -6.94 -2.65
CA LEU A 68 4.21 -7.86 -3.12
C LEU A 68 3.23 -7.15 -4.04
N LYS A 69 2.52 -7.96 -4.82
CA LYS A 69 1.29 -7.57 -5.49
C LYS A 69 0.19 -8.59 -5.23
N GLY A 70 -1.04 -8.22 -5.51
CA GLY A 70 -2.22 -9.07 -5.46
C GLY A 70 -3.42 -8.33 -6.03
N VAL A 71 -4.59 -8.94 -5.96
CA VAL A 71 -5.82 -8.41 -6.55
C VAL A 71 -6.91 -8.31 -5.47
N ALA A 72 -7.62 -7.20 -5.41
CA ALA A 72 -8.77 -7.05 -4.51
C ALA A 72 -9.81 -6.06 -5.06
N PRO A 73 -11.07 -6.15 -4.59
CA PRO A 73 -12.04 -5.07 -4.81
C PRO A 73 -11.62 -3.82 -4.02
N VAL A 74 -11.68 -2.68 -4.70
CA VAL A 74 -11.39 -1.36 -4.13
C VAL A 74 -12.55 -0.40 -4.37
N ARG A 75 -12.77 0.51 -3.43
CA ARG A 75 -13.63 1.69 -3.59
C ARG A 75 -12.76 2.91 -3.84
N LEU A 76 -13.06 3.63 -4.90
CA LEU A 76 -12.35 4.84 -5.30
C LEU A 76 -12.96 6.07 -4.63
N ALA A 77 -12.25 7.20 -4.64
CA ALA A 77 -12.71 8.45 -4.02
C ALA A 77 -14.09 8.94 -4.52
N ASP A 78 -14.43 8.65 -5.77
CA ASP A 78 -15.72 8.97 -6.39
C ASP A 78 -16.84 7.97 -6.05
N GLY A 79 -16.55 6.96 -5.23
CA GLY A 79 -17.47 5.89 -4.85
C GLY A 79 -17.48 4.68 -5.80
N THR A 80 -16.78 4.76 -6.94
CA THR A 80 -16.70 3.64 -7.89
C THR A 80 -16.05 2.42 -7.24
N ILE A 81 -16.70 1.26 -7.38
CA ILE A 81 -16.17 -0.02 -6.93
C ILE A 81 -15.63 -0.77 -8.14
N CYS A 82 -14.37 -1.20 -8.09
CA CYS A 82 -13.76 -2.03 -9.13
C CYS A 82 -12.69 -2.96 -8.56
N GLU A 83 -12.30 -3.96 -9.35
CA GLU A 83 -11.13 -4.79 -9.04
C GLU A 83 -9.84 -4.07 -9.44
N ALA A 84 -8.79 -4.16 -8.62
CA ALA A 84 -7.50 -3.54 -8.90
C ALA A 84 -6.31 -4.42 -8.49
N GLU A 85 -5.21 -4.30 -9.24
CA GLU A 85 -3.91 -4.84 -8.85
C GLU A 85 -3.30 -3.93 -7.76
N ILE A 86 -3.13 -4.46 -6.57
CA ILE A 86 -2.58 -3.74 -5.41
C ILE A 86 -1.11 -4.13 -5.27
N HIS A 87 -0.26 -3.13 -5.02
CA HIS A 87 1.15 -3.28 -4.69
C HIS A 87 1.39 -2.76 -3.28
N TRP A 88 2.20 -3.47 -2.48
CA TRP A 88 2.59 -3.01 -1.15
C TRP A 88 3.96 -3.54 -0.76
N TYR A 89 4.47 -3.04 0.36
CA TYR A 89 5.64 -3.61 1.03
C TYR A 89 5.23 -4.20 2.37
N GLU A 90 5.88 -5.27 2.81
CA GLU A 90 5.66 -5.81 4.14
C GLU A 90 6.92 -6.41 4.73
N ALA A 91 6.95 -6.50 6.05
CA ALA A 91 7.92 -7.28 6.80
C ALA A 91 7.23 -7.96 7.99
N ASN A 92 7.76 -9.11 8.39
CA ASN A 92 7.31 -9.80 9.61
C ASN A 92 7.48 -8.86 10.81
N GLY A 93 6.47 -8.81 11.69
CA GLY A 93 6.43 -7.93 12.86
C GLY A 93 6.08 -6.46 12.57
N ILE A 94 6.13 -6.01 11.31
CA ILE A 94 5.81 -4.63 10.91
C ILE A 94 4.45 -4.55 10.19
N GLY A 95 4.10 -5.59 9.43
CA GLY A 95 2.88 -5.64 8.64
C GLY A 95 3.00 -4.94 7.28
N ARG A 96 1.85 -4.70 6.63
CA ARG A 96 1.76 -4.14 5.28
C ARG A 96 1.85 -2.61 5.30
N ARG A 97 2.59 -2.03 4.34
CA ARG A 97 2.91 -0.59 4.24
C ARG A 97 2.89 -0.12 2.78
N MET A 98 2.67 1.18 2.61
CA MET A 98 2.75 1.91 1.33
C MET A 98 1.98 1.21 0.20
N PHE A 99 0.68 1.04 0.40
CA PHE A 99 -0.21 0.50 -0.62
C PHE A 99 -0.29 1.44 -1.83
N LYS A 100 -0.38 0.83 -3.02
CA LYS A 100 -0.64 1.50 -4.28
C LYS A 100 -1.50 0.61 -5.16
N ILE A 101 -2.53 1.16 -5.78
CA ILE A 101 -3.24 0.47 -6.86
C ILE A 101 -2.59 0.76 -8.22
N LYS A 102 -2.49 -0.26 -9.05
CA LYS A 102 -2.42 -0.14 -10.50
C LYS A 102 -3.78 -0.57 -11.02
N ARG A 103 -4.51 0.35 -11.65
CA ARG A 103 -5.68 -0.05 -12.44
C ARG A 103 -5.14 -0.69 -13.71
N THR A 104 -5.35 -1.98 -13.85
CA THR A 104 -5.16 -2.69 -15.11
C THR A 104 -6.38 -3.57 -15.26
N ASN A 105 -7.42 -2.98 -15.85
CA ASN A 105 -8.54 -3.64 -16.52
C ASN A 105 -9.05 -2.66 -17.59
N LEU A 106 -8.38 -2.71 -18.74
CA LEU A 106 -8.96 -2.64 -20.08
C LEU A 106 -8.47 -3.88 -20.82
#